data_AF-R9H7J9-F1
#
_entry.id   AF-R9H7J9-F1
#
_cell.length_a   1.000
_cell.length_b   1.000
_cell.length_c   1.000
_cell.angle_alpha   90.00
_cell.angle_beta   90.00
_cell.angle_gamma   90.00
#
_symmetry.space_group_name_H-M   'P 1'
#
loop_
_entity.id
_entity.type
_entity.pdbx_description
1 polymer ?
#
loop_
_entity_poly.entity_id
_entity_poly.type
_entity_poly.pdbx_seq_one_letter_code
_entity_poly.pdbx_strand_id
1 'polypeptide(L)'
;MNPLMLKNKNIFSTLQILKEVLGHSYKVFEEQRTEFADSVIVTEWQYYNDSKAWLCKLMCKRKSLGWFHVYNNFFTVSCFFAEKHLKQ
;
A
#
# COMPACT_ATOMS: atom_id res chain seq x y z
N MET A 1 -18.44 -2.69 -5.80
CA MET A 1 -17.09 -2.27 -5.39
C MET A 1 -16.51 -3.32 -4.46
N ASN A 2 -15.22 -3.65 -4.59
CA ASN A 2 -14.56 -4.61 -3.72
C ASN A 2 -14.32 -4.00 -2.32
N PRO A 3 -14.61 -4.72 -1.22
CA PRO A 3 -14.43 -4.18 0.12
C PRO A 3 -12.94 -4.08 0.48
N LEU A 4 -12.54 -2.92 1.02
CA LEU A 4 -11.21 -2.75 1.64
C LEU A 4 -11.03 -3.75 2.79
N MET A 5 -9.85 -4.34 2.87
CA MET A 5 -9.44 -5.25 3.95
C MET A 5 -8.68 -4.49 5.04
N LEU A 6 -8.14 -5.22 6.03
CA LEU A 6 -7.34 -4.67 7.12
C LEU A 6 -8.11 -3.64 7.98
N LYS A 7 -9.36 -3.95 8.32
CA LYS A 7 -10.25 -3.05 9.08
C LYS A 7 -10.02 -3.05 10.59
N ASN A 8 -9.25 -4.01 11.12
CA ASN A 8 -9.03 -4.09 12.56
C ASN A 8 -7.94 -3.09 12.98
N LYS A 9 -8.35 -1.98 13.60
CA LYS A 9 -7.45 -0.93 14.10
C LYS A 9 -6.42 -1.43 15.11
N ASN A 10 -6.75 -2.46 15.88
CA ASN A 10 -5.89 -2.97 16.96
C ASN A 10 -4.92 -4.05 16.48
N ILE A 11 -5.07 -4.52 15.24
CA ILE A 11 -4.18 -5.51 14.65
C ILE A 11 -3.37 -4.81 13.57
N PHE A 12 -2.07 -4.64 13.82
CA PHE A 12 -1.16 -4.13 12.81
C PHE A 12 -1.10 -5.09 11.62
N SER A 13 -1.02 -4.55 10.41
CA SER A 13 -1.00 -5.34 9.18
C SER A 13 0.37 -6.01 8.98
N THR A 14 0.61 -7.10 9.71
CA THR A 14 1.83 -7.89 9.59
C THR A 14 1.91 -8.58 8.22
N LEU A 15 3.11 -8.97 7.80
CA LEU A 15 3.32 -9.70 6.55
C LEU A 15 2.48 -10.99 6.46
N GLN A 16 2.25 -11.65 7.60
CA GLN A 16 1.39 -12.84 7.67
C GLN A 16 -0.06 -12.51 7.29
N ILE A 17 -0.64 -11.45 7.87
CA ILE A 17 -2.01 -11.02 7.57
C ILE A 17 -2.12 -10.62 6.10
N LEU A 18 -1.11 -9.91 5.58
CA LEU A 18 -1.06 -9.55 4.16
C LEU A 18 -1.03 -10.79 3.27
N LYS A 19 -0.25 -11.82 3.63
CA LYS A 19 -0.20 -13.10 2.90
C LYS A 19 -1.54 -13.81 2.89
N GLU A 20 -2.22 -13.86 4.01
CA GLU A 20 -3.56 -14.46 4.13
C GLU A 20 -4.59 -13.72 3.28
N VAL A 21 -4.59 -12.39 3.32
CA VAL A 21 -5.56 -11.55 2.59
C VAL A 21 -5.27 -11.49 1.09
N LEU A 22 -4.00 -11.39 0.69
CA LEU A 22 -3.60 -11.25 -0.71
C LEU A 22 -3.56 -12.59 -1.45
N GLY A 23 -3.43 -13.71 -0.74
CA GLY A 23 -3.38 -15.05 -1.32
C GLY A 23 -2.33 -15.14 -2.43
N HIS A 24 -2.76 -15.48 -3.65
CA HIS A 24 -1.86 -15.60 -4.81
C HIS A 24 -1.18 -14.29 -5.20
N SER A 25 -1.80 -13.13 -4.95
CA SER A 25 -1.21 -11.82 -5.26
C SER A 25 -0.12 -11.39 -4.28
N TYR A 26 0.06 -12.13 -3.18
CA TYR A 26 1.13 -11.86 -2.20
C TYR A 26 2.52 -11.94 -2.83
N LYS A 27 2.73 -12.83 -3.80
CA LYS A 27 4.01 -12.94 -4.52
C LYS A 27 4.39 -11.61 -5.19
N VAL A 28 3.43 -10.97 -5.86
CA VAL A 28 3.64 -9.66 -6.53
C VAL A 28 3.90 -8.56 -5.50
N PHE A 29 3.24 -8.62 -4.35
CA PHE A 29 3.51 -7.70 -3.24
C PHE A 29 4.95 -7.86 -2.71
N GLU A 30 5.45 -9.08 -2.50
CA GLU A 30 6.82 -9.33 -2.06
C GLU A 30 7.87 -8.86 -3.08
N GLU A 31 7.62 -9.12 -4.37
CA GLU A 31 8.47 -8.62 -5.46
C GLU A 31 8.53 -7.08 -5.43
N GLN A 32 7.37 -6.40 -5.37
CA GLN A 32 7.32 -4.94 -5.26
C GLN A 32 8.03 -4.43 -3.99
N ARG A 33 7.83 -5.10 -2.85
CA ARG A 33 8.46 -4.72 -1.59
C ARG A 33 9.98 -4.81 -1.67
N THR A 34 10.50 -5.83 -2.36
CA THR A 34 11.94 -5.99 -2.62
C THR A 34 12.46 -4.85 -3.49
N GLU A 35 11.77 -4.53 -4.59
CA GLU A 35 12.12 -3.40 -5.45
C GLU A 35 12.13 -2.06 -4.69
N PHE A 36 11.20 -1.86 -3.76
CA PHE A 36 11.17 -0.65 -2.94
C PHE A 36 12.32 -0.58 -1.92
N ALA A 37 12.80 -1.72 -1.41
CA ALA A 37 13.88 -1.77 -0.44
C ALA A 37 15.20 -1.20 -1.00
N ASP A 38 15.44 -1.38 -2.30
CA ASP A 38 16.62 -0.85 -3.00
C ASP A 38 16.39 0.56 -3.58
N SER A 39 15.23 1.17 -3.30
CA SER A 39 14.81 2.46 -3.85
C SER A 39 14.80 3.59 -2.81
N VAL A 40 14.47 4.80 -3.26
CA VAL A 40 14.23 5.97 -2.37
C VAL A 40 12.82 6.00 -1.77
N ILE A 41 12.00 4.99 -2.04
CA ILE A 41 10.61 4.88 -1.60
C ILE A 41 10.57 4.23 -0.23
N VAL A 42 9.89 4.90 0.70
CA VAL A 42 9.62 4.41 2.06
C VAL A 42 8.14 4.08 2.18
N THR A 43 7.83 2.93 2.76
CA THR A 43 6.47 2.45 3.00
C THR A 43 6.07 2.63 4.46
N GLU A 44 4.96 3.31 4.76
CA GLU A 44 4.46 3.51 6.12
C GLU A 44 3.01 3.03 6.25
N TRP A 45 2.72 2.14 7.19
CA TRP A 45 1.35 1.69 7.44
C TRP A 45 0.65 2.62 8.43
N GLN A 46 -0.53 3.12 8.04
CA GLN A 46 -1.33 4.02 8.88
C GLN A 46 -2.80 3.59 8.83
N TYR A 47 -3.48 3.68 9.98
CA TYR A 47 -4.92 3.43 10.06
C TYR A 47 -5.69 4.71 9.76
N TYR A 48 -6.56 4.63 8.76
CA TYR A 48 -7.39 5.72 8.29
C TYR A 48 -8.79 5.62 8.91
N ASN A 49 -9.20 6.63 9.68
CA ASN A 49 -10.48 6.59 10.40
C ASN A 49 -11.71 6.76 9.47
N ASP A 50 -11.54 7.44 8.34
CA ASP A 50 -12.53 7.67 7.31
C ASP A 50 -12.84 6.38 6.52
N SER A 51 -11.80 5.69 6.05
CA SER A 51 -11.94 4.40 5.37
C SER A 51 -12.09 3.21 6.34
N LYS A 52 -11.85 3.43 7.64
CA LYS A 52 -11.80 2.41 8.70
C LYS A 52 -10.92 1.22 8.31
N ALA A 53 -9.74 1.51 7.75
CA ALA A 53 -8.82 0.50 7.25
C ALA A 53 -7.36 0.94 7.40
N TRP A 54 -6.45 -0.04 7.49
CA TRP A 54 -5.01 0.19 7.33
C TRP A 54 -4.67 0.35 5.86
N LEU A 55 -3.98 1.45 5.53
CA LEU A 55 -3.43 1.72 4.21
C LEU A 55 -1.91 1.84 4.32
N CYS A 56 -1.18 1.45 3.27
CA CYS A 56 0.25 1.71 3.19
C CYS A 56 0.49 3.00 2.42
N LYS A 57 1.06 4.00 3.07
CA LYS A 57 1.53 5.22 2.44
C LYS A 57 2.86 4.97 1.75
N LEU A 58 2.98 5.42 0.50
CA LEU A 58 4.23 5.44 -0.23
C LEU A 58 4.83 6.85 -0.17
N MET A 59 6.03 6.97 0.37
CA MET A 59 6.75 8.23 0.55
C MET A 59 8.04 8.24 -0.26
N CYS A 60 8.27 9.29 -1.04
CA CYS A 60 9.57 9.54 -1.67
C CYS A 60 10.20 10.77 -1.01
N LYS A 61 11.27 10.55 -0.24
CA LYS A 61 11.84 11.56 0.66
C LYS A 61 10.77 12.14 1.59
N ARG A 62 10.36 13.41 1.38
CA ARG A 62 9.33 14.11 2.19
C ARG A 62 7.97 14.20 1.50
N LYS A 63 7.82 13.65 0.29
CA LYS A 63 6.58 13.77 -0.50
C LYS A 63 5.81 12.46 -0.49
N SER A 64 4.50 12.55 -0.28
CA SER A 64 3.60 11.43 -0.50
C SER A 64 3.54 11.15 -2.00
N LEU A 65 3.96 9.95 -2.39
CA LEU A 65 3.87 9.47 -3.76
C LEU A 65 2.49 8.87 -4.01
N GLY A 66 1.96 8.14 -3.03
CA GLY A 66 0.73 7.38 -3.25
C GLY A 66 0.30 6.53 -2.06
N TRP A 67 -0.68 5.67 -2.34
CA TRP A 67 -1.31 4.78 -1.38
C TRP A 67 -1.41 3.37 -1.92
N PHE A 68 -1.25 2.41 -1.03
CA PHE A 68 -1.49 1.00 -1.25
C PHE A 68 -2.79 0.62 -0.53
N HIS A 69 -3.75 0.12 -1.29
CA HIS A 69 -5.02 -0.38 -0.76
C HIS A 69 -5.08 -1.90 -0.90
N VAL A 70 -5.44 -2.58 0.18
CA VAL A 70 -5.51 -4.03 0.23
C VAL A 70 -6.97 -4.48 0.13
N TYR A 71 -7.21 -5.43 -0.77
CA TYR A 71 -8.49 -6.09 -0.98
C TYR A 71 -8.31 -7.60 -0.87
N ASN A 72 -9.41 -8.34 -0.92
CA ASN A 72 -9.35 -9.79 -0.92
C ASN A 72 -8.71 -10.29 -2.24
N ASN A 73 -7.58 -10.98 -2.15
CA ASN A 73 -6.79 -11.56 -3.25
C ASN A 73 -6.10 -10.58 -4.20
N PHE A 74 -6.14 -9.27 -3.95
CA PHE A 74 -5.43 -8.28 -4.76
C PHE A 74 -5.20 -6.98 -3.99
N PHE A 75 -4.42 -6.07 -4.59
CA PHE A 75 -4.19 -4.74 -4.08
C PHE A 75 -4.19 -3.72 -5.21
N THR A 76 -4.33 -2.44 -4.87
CA THR A 76 -4.16 -1.34 -5.80
C THR A 76 -3.12 -0.36 -5.28
N VAL A 77 -2.29 0.16 -6.19
CA VAL A 77 -1.35 1.23 -5.89
C VAL A 77 -1.79 2.48 -6.64
N SER A 78 -2.15 3.51 -5.88
CA SER A 78 -2.58 4.80 -6.41
C SER A 78 -1.46 5.81 -6.22
N CYS A 79 -0.82 6.24 -7.29
CA CYS A 79 0.23 7.27 -7.26
C CYS A 79 -0.28 8.60 -7.81
N PHE A 80 0.07 9.70 -7.16
CA PHE A 80 -0.31 11.05 -7.56
C PHE A 80 0.93 11.81 -8.03
N PHE A 81 0.92 12.21 -9.29
CA PHE A 81 1.97 13.04 -9.87
C PHE A 81 1.38 14.41 -10.19
N ALA A 82 2.03 15.47 -9.72
CA ALA A 82 1.63 16.81 -10.11
C ALA A 82 1.94 16.99 -11.60
N GLU A 83 1.00 17.58 -12.35
CA GLU A 83 1.08 17.72 -13.81
C GLU A 83 2.37 18.41 -14.28
N LYS A 84 2.85 19.41 -13.50
CA LYS A 84 4.15 20.08 -13.71
C LYS A 84 5.40 19.16 -13.72
N HIS A 85 5.26 17.91 -13.28
CA HIS A 85 6.33 16.91 -13.26
C HIS A 85 6.21 15.87 -14.37
N LEU A 86 5.09 15.87 -15.12
CA LEU A 86 4.97 15.14 -16.37
C LEU A 86 5.74 15.93 -17.43
N LYS A 87 6.92 15.44 -17.83
CA LYS A 87 7.60 15.99 -19.01
C LYS A 87 6.73 15.65 -20.22
N GLN A 88 6.28 16.68 -20.95
CA GLN A 88 5.70 16.53 -22.29
C GLN A 88 6.80 16.24 -23.30
#